data_AF-A0A1D8UZ37-F1
#
_entry.id   AF-A0A1D8UZ37-F1
#
_cell.length_a   1.000
_cell.length_b   1.000
_cell.length_c   1.000
_cell.angle_alpha   90.00
_cell.angle_beta   90.00
_cell.angle_gamma   90.00
#
_symmetry.space_group_name_H-M   'P 1'
#
loop_
_entity.id
_entity.type
_entity.pdbx_description
1 polymer ?
#
loop_
_entity_poly.entity_id
_entity_poly.type
_entity_poly.pdbx_seq_one_letter_code
_entity_poly.pdbx_strand_id
1 'polypeptide(L)'
;MLYTISIGLLAAAFGGAGLFNLLGTRATQASFVRWGYPAWWCRVTGGVEIAIPILVVLPATRWIGLIIGVVIVAAAIVTVLRHHDFSHLVPLSLFAALLAAAALVS
;
A
#
# COMPACT_ATOMS: atom_id res chain seq x y z
N MET A 1 -6.82 18.21 -13.16
CA MET A 1 -7.57 18.01 -11.90
C MET A 1 -7.58 16.56 -11.44
N LEU A 2 -8.04 15.61 -12.28
CA LEU A 2 -8.09 14.17 -11.91
C LEU A 2 -6.75 13.62 -11.42
N TYR A 3 -5.66 13.89 -12.14
CA TYR A 3 -4.32 13.46 -11.75
C TYR A 3 -3.92 13.89 -10.34
N THR A 4 -4.10 15.18 -10.01
CA THR A 4 -3.77 15.73 -8.68
C THR A 4 -4.62 15.10 -7.58
N ILE A 5 -5.91 14.84 -7.87
CA ILE A 5 -6.82 14.17 -6.94
C ILE A 5 -6.37 12.72 -6.71
N SER A 6 -6.05 11.98 -7.77
CA SER A 6 -5.53 10.60 -7.68
C SER A 6 -4.26 10.53 -6.84
N ILE A 7 -3.32 11.45 -7.04
CA ILE A 7 -2.09 11.52 -6.26
C ILE A 7 -2.38 11.81 -4.78
N GLY A 8 -3.30 12.73 -4.49
CA GLY A 8 -3.71 13.04 -3.11
C GLY A 8 -4.37 11.86 -2.41
N LEU A 9 -5.28 11.17 -3.10
CA LEU A 9 -5.95 9.97 -2.58
C LEU A 9 -4.98 8.82 -2.37
N LEU A 10 -4.03 8.62 -3.29
CA LEU A 10 -3.01 7.60 -3.19
C LEU A 10 -2.08 7.88 -2.01
N ALA A 11 -1.70 9.15 -1.81
CA ALA A 11 -0.89 9.55 -0.67
C ALA A 11 -1.63 9.33 0.67
N ALA A 12 -2.91 9.68 0.75
CA ALA A 12 -3.73 9.44 1.93
C ALA A 12 -3.92 7.94 2.21
N ALA A 13 -4.18 7.14 1.17
CA ALA A 13 -4.36 5.70 1.30
C ALA A 13 -3.08 5.02 1.81
N PHE A 14 -1.94 5.23 1.15
CA PHE A 14 -0.67 4.63 1.57
C PHE A 14 -0.19 5.19 2.91
N GLY A 15 -0.41 6.48 3.18
CA GLY A 15 -0.11 7.07 4.48
C GLY A 15 -0.92 6.44 5.63
N GLY A 16 -2.22 6.23 5.43
CA GLY A 16 -3.09 5.59 6.42
C GLY A 16 -2.76 4.11 6.64
N ALA A 17 -2.61 3.34 5.56
CA ALA A 17 -2.21 1.94 5.62
C ALA A 17 -0.82 1.78 6.27
N GLY A 18 0.13 2.60 5.84
CA GLY A 18 1.49 2.62 6.36
C GLY A 18 1.53 2.91 7.85
N LEU A 19 0.74 3.88 8.33
CA LEU A 19 0.64 4.18 9.75
C LEU A 19 0.07 2.99 10.54
N PHE A 20 -1.00 2.36 10.03
CA PHE A 20 -1.62 1.20 10.68
C PHE A 20 -0.65 0.01 10.77
N ASN A 21 0.11 -0.23 9.71
CA ASN A 21 1.11 -1.29 9.63
C ASN A 21 2.36 -0.99 10.50
N LEU A 22 2.77 0.28 10.57
CA LEU A 22 3.91 0.74 11.38
C LEU A 22 3.60 0.69 12.89
N LEU A 23 2.38 1.06 13.28
CA LEU A 23 1.90 0.88 14.66
C LEU A 23 1.91 -0.60 15.05
N GLY A 24 1.64 -1.48 14.08
CA GLY A 24 1.75 -2.93 14.26
C GLY A 24 0.90 -3.42 15.42
N THR A 25 -0.40 -3.08 15.44
CA THR A 25 -1.32 -3.54 16.48
C THR A 25 -1.31 -5.07 16.57
N ARG A 26 -1.77 -5.64 17.70
CA ARG A 26 -1.82 -7.11 17.86
C ARG A 26 -2.64 -7.78 16.75
N ALA A 27 -3.73 -7.14 16.31
CA ALA A 27 -4.54 -7.62 15.19
C ALA A 27 -3.73 -7.62 13.88
N THR A 28 -3.02 -6.53 13.58
CA THR A 28 -2.15 -6.44 12.40
C THR A 28 -1.07 -7.51 12.43
N GLN A 29 -0.35 -7.66 13.54
CA GLN A 29 0.69 -8.67 13.69
C GLN A 29 0.13 -10.08 13.52
N ALA A 30 -1.05 -10.36 14.07
CA ALA A 30 -1.71 -11.66 13.93
C ALA A 30 -2.07 -11.97 12.46
N SER A 31 -2.53 -10.97 11.69
CA SER A 31 -2.75 -11.14 10.24
C SER A 31 -1.45 -11.49 9.51
N PHE A 32 -0.35 -10.78 9.77
CA PHE A 32 0.95 -11.08 9.16
C PHE A 32 1.47 -12.48 9.52
N VAL A 33 1.32 -12.90 10.78
CA VAL A 33 1.68 -14.26 11.22
C VAL A 33 0.82 -15.31 10.53
N ARG A 34 -0.49 -15.08 10.35
CA ARG A 34 -1.38 -15.97 9.58
C ARG A 34 -0.96 -16.08 8.11
N TRP A 35 -0.37 -15.04 7.54
CA TRP A 35 0.18 -15.03 6.18
C TRP A 35 1.59 -15.63 6.08
N GLY A 36 2.13 -16.19 7.16
CA GLY A 36 3.46 -16.81 7.20
C GLY A 36 4.62 -15.84 7.37
N TYR A 37 4.35 -14.55 7.61
CA TYR A 37 5.38 -13.55 7.88
C TYR A 37 5.64 -13.39 9.38
N PRO A 38 6.87 -13.04 9.79
CA PRO A 38 7.14 -12.65 11.17
C PRO A 38 6.28 -11.46 11.60
N ALA A 39 5.87 -11.41 12.88
CA ALA A 39 5.03 -10.32 13.41
C ALA A 39 5.62 -8.91 13.20
N TRP A 40 6.95 -8.76 13.18
CA TRP A 40 7.61 -7.47 12.95
C TRP A 40 7.57 -7.00 11.48
N TRP A 41 7.26 -7.90 10.54
CA TRP A 41 7.21 -7.60 9.11
C TRP A 41 6.13 -6.57 8.75
N CYS A 42 5.08 -6.47 9.58
CA CYS A 42 4.08 -5.41 9.44
C CYS A 42 4.71 -4.02 9.51
N ARG A 43 5.72 -3.81 10.37
CA ARG A 43 6.37 -2.49 10.51
C ARG A 43 7.27 -2.17 9.33
N VAL A 44 7.92 -3.17 8.75
CA VAL A 44 8.70 -3.01 7.51
C VAL A 44 7.78 -2.57 6.39
N THR A 45 6.67 -3.29 6.22
CA THR A 45 5.64 -2.98 5.22
C THR A 45 5.11 -1.57 5.43
N GLY A 46 4.78 -1.22 6.68
CA GLY A 46 4.32 0.12 7.04
C GLY A 46 5.35 1.22 6.77
N GLY A 47 6.64 0.96 7.01
CA GLY A 47 7.71 1.90 6.68
C GLY A 47 7.81 2.19 5.18
N VAL A 48 7.70 1.17 4.33
CA VAL A 48 7.71 1.37 2.88
C VAL A 48 6.43 2.06 2.42
N GLU A 49 5.27 1.70 2.98
CA GLU A 49 3.99 2.36 2.70
C GLU A 49 3.98 3.84 3.10
N ILE A 50 4.67 4.24 4.18
CA ILE A 50 4.87 5.65 4.54
C ILE A 50 5.86 6.36 3.59
N ALA A 51 6.84 5.65 3.03
CA ALA A 51 7.75 6.25 2.05
C ALA A 51 7.06 6.58 0.72
N ILE A 52 6.09 5.76 0.29
CA ILE A 52 5.35 5.97 -0.97
C ILE A 52 4.70 7.37 -1.08
N PRO A 53 3.88 7.88 -0.13
CA PRO A 53 3.29 9.20 -0.23
C PRO A 53 4.34 10.30 -0.35
N ILE A 54 5.46 10.19 0.37
CA ILE A 54 6.57 11.15 0.29
C ILE A 54 7.14 11.18 -1.13
N LEU A 55 7.40 10.01 -1.71
CA LEU A 55 7.94 9.87 -3.05
C LEU A 55 6.96 10.36 -4.13
N VAL A 56 5.67 10.08 -3.97
CA VAL A 56 4.62 10.38 -4.96
C VAL A 56 4.25 11.88 -4.99
N VAL A 57 4.29 12.56 -3.85
CA VAL A 57 4.00 14.01 -3.77
C VAL A 57 5.09 14.81 -4.49
N LEU A 58 6.35 14.42 -4.36
CA LEU A 58 7.50 15.07 -4.99
C LEU A 58 7.60 14.73 -6.50
N PRO A 59 7.50 15.71 -7.42
CA PRO A 59 7.51 15.44 -8.87
C PRO A 59 8.75 14.67 -9.36
N ALA A 60 9.91 14.93 -8.76
CA ALA A 60 11.18 14.32 -9.16
C ALA A 60 11.28 12.82 -8.84
N THR A 61 10.59 12.36 -7.79
CA THR A 61 10.66 10.96 -7.31
C THR A 61 9.37 10.19 -7.53
N ARG A 62 8.37 10.81 -8.16
CA ARG A 62 7.02 10.26 -8.24
C ARG A 62 6.95 8.89 -8.89
N TRP A 63 7.65 8.72 -10.00
CA TRP A 63 7.69 7.43 -10.71
C TRP A 63 8.24 6.30 -9.83
N ILE A 64 9.22 6.60 -8.98
CA ILE A 64 9.77 5.63 -8.02
C ILE A 64 8.69 5.22 -7.01
N GLY A 65 7.95 6.20 -6.46
CA GLY A 65 6.86 5.94 -5.54
C GLY A 65 5.73 5.11 -6.15
N LEU A 66 5.36 5.36 -7.41
CA LEU A 66 4.35 4.58 -8.12
C LEU A 66 4.81 3.13 -8.35
N ILE A 67 6.05 2.91 -8.78
CA ILE A 67 6.60 1.56 -8.99
C ILE A 67 6.62 0.77 -7.69
N ILE A 68 7.13 1.36 -6.60
CA ILE A 68 7.16 0.72 -5.28
C ILE A 68 5.73 0.40 -4.82
N GLY A 69 4.78 1.32 -5.02
CA GLY A 69 3.37 1.10 -4.69
C GLY A 69 2.75 -0.06 -5.46
N VAL A 70 3.00 -0.18 -6.76
CA VAL A 70 2.54 -1.32 -7.57
C VAL A 70 3.11 -2.62 -7.05
N VAL A 71 4.41 -2.67 -6.76
CA VAL A 71 5.07 -3.88 -6.25
C VAL A 71 4.49 -4.33 -4.92
N ILE A 72 4.28 -3.41 -3.97
CA ILE A 72 3.69 -3.72 -2.67
C ILE A 72 2.26 -4.21 -2.80
N VAL A 73 1.43 -3.51 -3.59
CA VAL A 73 0.02 -3.90 -3.77
C VAL A 73 -0.07 -5.26 -4.46
N ALA A 74 0.76 -5.53 -5.46
CA ALA A 74 0.81 -6.84 -6.11
C ALA A 74 1.22 -7.95 -5.12
N ALA A 75 2.26 -7.71 -4.31
CA ALA A 75 2.70 -8.66 -3.28
C ALA A 75 1.61 -8.93 -2.23
N ALA A 76 0.87 -7.89 -1.82
CA ALA A 76 -0.24 -8.00 -0.88
C ALA A 76 -1.43 -8.77 -1.48
N ILE A 77 -1.79 -8.53 -2.74
CA ILE A 77 -2.82 -9.29 -3.45
C ILE A 77 -2.44 -10.76 -3.53
N VAL A 78 -1.21 -11.09 -3.95
CA VAL A 78 -0.73 -12.48 -4.00
C VAL A 78 -0.79 -13.13 -2.61
N THR A 79 -0.40 -12.40 -1.57
CA THR A 79 -0.43 -12.91 -0.18
C THR A 79 -1.85 -13.24 0.25
N VAL A 80 -2.79 -12.32 0.04
CA VAL A 80 -4.19 -12.47 0.43
C VAL A 80 -4.88 -13.60 -0.34
N LEU A 81 -4.62 -13.71 -1.65
CA LEU A 81 -5.16 -14.78 -2.49
C LEU A 81 -4.63 -16.16 -2.06
N ARG A 82 -3.34 -16.27 -1.74
CA ARG A 82 -2.73 -17.54 -1.28
C ARG A 82 -3.27 -18.02 0.06
N HIS A 83 -3.66 -17.10 0.94
CA HIS A 83 -4.17 -17.42 2.27
C HIS A 83 -5.70 -17.33 2.38
N HIS A 84 -6.40 -17.15 1.25
CA HIS A 84 -7.86 -17.04 1.17
C HIS A 84 -8.46 -15.95 2.10
N ASP A 85 -7.73 -14.85 2.33
CA ASP A 85 -8.11 -13.78 3.27
C ASP A 85 -8.84 -12.62 2.56
N PHE A 86 -10.01 -12.91 2.01
CA PHE A 86 -10.71 -11.99 1.10
C PHE A 86 -11.17 -10.67 1.74
N SER A 87 -11.16 -10.56 3.07
CA SER A 87 -11.46 -9.33 3.79
C SER A 87 -10.54 -8.16 3.41
N HIS A 88 -9.34 -8.45 2.93
CA HIS A 88 -8.35 -7.44 2.53
C HIS A 88 -8.40 -7.09 1.03
N LEU A 89 -9.24 -7.77 0.23
CA LEU A 89 -9.33 -7.50 -1.21
C LEU A 89 -9.97 -6.14 -1.53
N VAL A 90 -10.94 -5.70 -0.73
CA VAL A 90 -11.64 -4.42 -0.97
C VAL A 90 -10.69 -3.22 -0.79
N PRO A 91 -9.89 -3.13 0.29
CA PRO A 91 -8.82 -2.14 0.36
C PRO A 91 -7.83 -2.28 -0.79
N LEU A 92 -7.33 -3.48 -1.09
CA LEU A 92 -6.31 -3.69 -2.11
C LEU A 92 -6.77 -3.34 -3.53
N SER A 93 -8.04 -3.56 -3.86
CA SER A 93 -8.60 -3.17 -5.17
C SER A 93 -8.70 -1.65 -5.30
N LEU A 94 -9.00 -0.92 -4.22
CA LEU A 94 -8.95 0.53 -4.19
C LEU A 94 -7.52 1.05 -4.44
N PHE A 95 -6.52 0.47 -3.78
CA PHE A 95 -5.11 0.83 -4.03
C PHE A 95 -4.70 0.59 -5.48
N ALA A 96 -5.05 -0.57 -6.04
CA ALA A 96 -4.76 -0.91 -7.43
C ALA A 96 -5.45 0.06 -8.41
N ALA A 97 -6.72 0.42 -8.17
CA ALA A 97 -7.46 1.37 -8.99
C ALA A 97 -6.85 2.78 -8.94
N LEU A 98 -6.42 3.24 -7.75
CA LEU A 98 -5.75 4.53 -7.60
C LEU A 98 -4.39 4.57 -8.30
N LEU A 99 -3.61 3.49 -8.22
CA LEU A 99 -2.33 3.37 -8.94
C LEU A 99 -2.54 3.38 -10.46
N ALA A 100 -3.53 2.63 -10.96
CA ALA A 100 -3.87 2.61 -12.37
C ALA A 100 -4.34 3.99 -12.86
N ALA A 101 -5.20 4.66 -12.11
CA ALA A 101 -5.65 6.02 -12.42
C ALA A 101 -4.48 7.02 -12.42
N ALA A 102 -3.56 6.91 -11.46
CA ALA A 102 -2.38 7.76 -11.42
C ALA A 102 -1.45 7.54 -12.63
N ALA A 103 -1.28 6.28 -13.08
CA ALA A 103 -0.43 5.92 -14.22
C ALA A 103 -1.06 6.22 -15.59
N LEU A 104 -2.39 6.18 -15.71
CA LEU A 104 -3.09 6.47 -16.96
C LEU A 104 -3.24 7.97 -17.23
N VAL A 105 -3.14 8.80 -16.20
CA VAL A 105 -3.34 10.26 -16.26
C VAL A 105 -2.02 11.03 -16.02
N SER A 106 -0.90 10.32 -15.82
CA SER A 106 0.46 10.86 -15.65
C SER A 106 1.16 11.18 -16.97
#